data_AF-A0AAW7I2G7-F1
#
_entry.id   AF-A0AAW7I2G7-F1
#
_cell.length_a   1.000
_cell.length_b   1.000
_cell.length_c   1.000
_cell.angle_alpha   90.00
_cell.angle_beta   90.00
_cell.angle_gamma   90.00
#
_symmetry.space_group_name_H-M   'P 1'
#
loop_
_entity.id
_entity.type
_entity.pdbx_description
1 polymer ?
#
loop_
_entity_poly.entity_id
_entity_poly.type
_entity_poly.pdbx_seq_one_letter_code
_entity_poly.pdbx_strand_id
1 'polypeptide(L)'
;MMNKKSTVQTSRESDKFVLRLPDGMRAEIAELAKASGRSMNAEIVYRLQRTFDEDTWSIDGIQSQSQVPSDTPRQYQRKQKYSIQSDMPDEAMQELMARIQEVWDKYKSAQDK
;
A
#
# COMPACT_ATOMS: atom_id res chain seq x y z
N MET A 1 -0.45 17.53 -18.18
CA MET A 1 -1.72 18.04 -17.60
C MET A 1 -1.46 18.31 -16.13
N MET A 2 -1.53 19.56 -15.67
CA MET A 2 -1.39 19.87 -14.24
C MET A 2 -2.68 19.51 -13.50
N ASN A 3 -2.62 18.50 -12.63
CA ASN A 3 -3.68 18.25 -11.66
C ASN A 3 -3.69 19.41 -10.65
N LYS A 4 -4.48 20.44 -10.93
CA LYS A 4 -4.80 21.44 -9.92
C LYS A 4 -5.64 20.73 -8.86
N LYS A 5 -5.04 20.41 -7.70
CA LYS A 5 -5.80 20.07 -6.49
C LYS A 5 -6.72 21.26 -6.25
N SER A 6 -8.01 21.08 -6.54
CA SER A 6 -9.03 22.08 -6.25
C SER A 6 -8.98 22.32 -4.75
N THR A 7 -8.57 23.52 -4.33
CA THR A 7 -8.77 23.99 -2.96
C THR A 7 -10.28 24.09 -2.74
N VAL A 8 -10.91 22.97 -2.40
CA VAL A 8 -12.35 22.91 -2.15
C VAL A 8 -12.62 23.80 -0.96
N GLN A 9 -13.31 24.91 -1.19
CA GLN A 9 -13.80 25.74 -0.10
C GLN A 9 -14.74 24.90 0.76
N THR A 10 -14.50 24.91 2.07
CA THR A 10 -15.40 24.26 3.04
C THR A 10 -16.76 24.96 2.98
N SER A 11 -17.81 24.23 2.63
CA SER A 11 -19.19 24.71 2.52
C SER A 11 -20.06 24.20 3.69
N ARG A 12 -21.34 24.56 3.71
CA ARG A 12 -22.29 24.04 4.71
C ARG A 12 -22.48 22.52 4.63
N GLU A 13 -22.21 21.95 3.47
CA GLU A 13 -22.33 20.51 3.17
C GLU A 13 -21.03 19.75 3.46
N SER A 14 -19.94 20.43 3.82
CA SER A 14 -18.68 19.78 4.16
C SER A 14 -18.78 18.98 5.46
N ASP A 15 -18.05 17.86 5.51
CA ASP A 15 -17.93 17.03 6.69
C ASP A 15 -17.38 17.82 7.88
N LYS A 16 -17.96 17.58 9.06
CA LYS A 16 -17.64 18.29 10.30
C LYS A 16 -17.07 17.31 11.31
N PHE A 17 -15.91 17.67 11.85
CA PHE A 17 -15.25 16.90 12.90
C PHE A 17 -14.96 17.78 14.11
N VAL A 18 -15.29 17.30 15.31
CA VAL A 18 -15.04 18.02 16.57
C VAL A 18 -13.68 17.61 17.12
N LEU A 19 -12.72 18.54 17.11
CA LEU A 19 -11.38 18.33 17.66
C LEU A 19 -11.36 18.63 19.16
N ARG A 20 -10.75 17.73 19.95
CA ARG A 20 -10.40 17.99 21.35
C ARG A 20 -8.95 18.45 21.40
N LEU A 21 -8.76 19.74 21.67
CA LEU A 21 -7.42 20.34 21.74
C LEU A 21 -6.95 20.38 23.20
N PRO A 22 -5.65 20.17 23.46
CA PRO A 22 -5.06 20.43 24.77
C PRO A 22 -5.14 21.93 25.11
N ASP A 23 -4.94 22.25 26.38
CA ASP A 23 -5.03 23.62 26.87
C ASP A 23 -4.04 24.56 26.15
N GLY A 24 -4.46 25.81 25.92
CA GLY A 24 -3.69 26.82 25.20
C GLY A 24 -3.60 26.64 23.67
N MET A 25 -3.67 25.41 23.13
CA MET A 25 -3.47 25.16 21.69
C MET A 25 -4.52 25.86 20.81
N ARG A 26 -5.77 25.95 21.27
CA ARG A 26 -6.82 26.67 20.54
C ARG A 26 -6.49 28.16 20.36
N ALA A 27 -5.92 28.79 21.39
CA ALA A 27 -5.56 30.20 21.34
C ALA A 27 -4.37 30.43 20.39
N GLU A 28 -3.39 29.53 20.43
CA GLU A 28 -2.25 29.56 19.51
C GLU A 28 -2.68 29.50 18.04
N ILE A 29 -3.58 28.55 17.69
CA ILE A 29 -4.12 28.44 16.33
C ILE A 29 -4.88 29.71 15.94
N ALA A 30 -5.60 30.35 16.87
CA ALA A 30 -6.32 31.59 16.60
C ALA A 30 -5.38 32.73 16.22
N GLU A 31 -4.28 32.90 16.94
CA GLU A 31 -3.27 33.93 16.66
C GLU A 31 -2.56 33.68 15.33
N LEU A 32 -2.20 32.42 15.05
CA LEU A 32 -1.60 32.01 13.78
C LEU A 32 -2.54 32.27 12.60
N ALA A 33 -3.83 31.97 12.75
CA ALA A 33 -4.83 32.21 11.71
C ALA A 33 -5.01 33.73 11.44
N LYS A 34 -5.03 34.56 12.49
CA LYS A 34 -5.06 36.03 12.33
C LYS A 34 -3.82 36.54 11.60
N ALA A 35 -2.63 36.08 12.00
CA ALA A 35 -1.37 36.46 11.37
C ALA A 35 -1.31 36.03 9.90
N SER A 36 -1.92 34.89 9.55
CA SER A 36 -1.95 34.37 8.18
C SER A 36 -3.12 34.90 7.33
N GLY A 37 -4.01 35.71 7.91
CA GLY A 37 -5.20 36.25 7.25
C GLY A 37 -6.27 35.19 6.92
N ARG A 38 -6.25 34.04 7.60
CA ARG A 38 -7.17 32.91 7.38
C ARG A 38 -8.16 32.80 8.53
N SER A 39 -9.31 32.18 8.27
CA SER A 39 -10.16 31.70 9.37
C SER A 39 -9.45 30.57 10.12
N MET A 40 -9.78 30.37 11.40
CA MET A 40 -9.23 29.28 12.20
C MET A 40 -9.39 27.91 11.49
N ASN A 41 -10.55 27.67 10.86
CA ASN A 41 -10.78 26.45 10.09
C ASN A 41 -9.86 26.35 8.87
N ALA A 42 -9.68 27.44 8.13
CA ALA A 42 -8.80 27.47 6.97
C ALA A 42 -7.32 27.27 7.34
N GLU A 43 -6.88 27.77 8.49
CA GLU A 43 -5.52 27.51 9.02
C GLU A 43 -5.33 26.03 9.40
N ILE A 44 -6.32 25.41 10.06
CA ILE A 44 -6.27 23.99 10.41
C ILE A 44 -6.20 23.13 9.16
N VAL A 45 -7.08 23.38 8.18
CA VAL A 45 -7.10 22.64 6.91
C VAL A 45 -5.79 22.84 6.14
N TYR A 46 -5.27 24.07 6.09
CA TYR A 46 -4.00 24.38 5.42
C TYR A 46 -2.84 23.59 6.03
N ARG A 47 -2.73 23.54 7.37
CA ARG A 47 -1.69 22.77 8.05
C ARG A 47 -1.79 21.28 7.77
N LEU A 48 -2.99 20.70 7.86
CA LEU A 48 -3.21 19.29 7.56
C LEU A 48 -2.84 18.94 6.12
N GLN A 49 -3.28 19.77 5.16
CA GLN A 49 -2.96 19.56 3.75
C GLN A 49 -1.45 19.64 3.51
N ARG A 50 -0.77 20.61 4.15
CA ARG A 50 0.68 20.75 4.04
C ARG A 50 1.40 19.51 4.57
N THR A 51 0.98 18.97 5.71
CA THR A 51 1.58 17.74 6.26
C THR A 51 1.35 16.55 5.34
N PHE A 52 0.16 16.39 4.77
CA PHE A 52 -0.09 15.32 3.80
C PHE A 52 0.74 15.47 2.53
N ASP A 53 0.90 16.70 2.03
CA ASP A 53 1.74 16.94 0.85
C ASP A 53 3.22 16.63 1.15
N GLU A 54 3.73 17.02 2.33
CA GLU A 54 5.07 16.69 2.82
C GLU A 54 5.27 15.17 3.01
N ASP A 55 4.28 14.46 3.58
CA ASP A 55 4.31 13.00 3.74
C ASP A 55 4.28 12.29 2.37
N THR A 56 3.47 12.76 1.43
CA THR A 56 3.45 12.20 0.06
C THR A 56 4.77 12.41 -0.67
N TRP A 57 5.42 13.56 -0.48
CA TRP A 57 6.75 13.80 -1.02
C TRP A 57 7.82 12.94 -0.35
N SER A 58 7.61 12.57 0.91
CA SER A 58 8.48 11.65 1.65
C SER A 58 8.32 10.19 1.19
N ILE A 59 7.13 9.81 0.70
CA ILE A 59 6.89 8.49 0.10
C ILE A 59 7.46 8.41 -1.32
N ASP A 60 7.33 9.47 -2.12
CA ASP A 60 7.93 9.54 -3.46
C ASP A 60 9.46 9.76 -3.41
N GLY A 61 9.96 10.33 -2.31
CA GLY A 61 11.39 10.52 -2.01
C GLY A 61 12.12 9.25 -1.58
N ILE A 62 11.40 8.19 -1.17
CA ILE A 62 11.96 6.84 -1.04
C ILE A 62 11.99 6.16 -2.43
N GLN A 63 12.50 6.89 -3.43
CA GLN A 63 12.97 6.33 -4.70
C GLN A 63 14.45 6.69 -4.96
N SER A 64 15.16 7.21 -3.94
CA SER A 64 16.61 7.41 -4.02
C SER A 64 17.35 6.84 -2.81
N GLN A 65 17.02 5.60 -2.43
CA GLN A 65 17.92 4.59 -1.86
C GLN A 65 17.09 3.44 -1.30
N SER A 66 16.40 2.73 -2.17
CA SER A 66 16.09 1.31 -1.97
C SER A 66 15.75 0.76 -3.33
N GLN A 67 16.60 -0.16 -3.78
CA GLN A 67 16.36 -0.99 -4.95
C GLN A 67 15.13 -1.86 -4.67
N VAL A 68 13.93 -1.31 -4.89
CA VAL A 68 12.71 -2.11 -5.02
C VAL A 68 12.52 -2.39 -6.50
N PRO A 69 12.63 -3.65 -6.96
CA PRO A 69 12.46 -3.98 -8.36
C PRO A 69 11.02 -3.68 -8.74
N SER A 70 10.87 -2.88 -9.79
CA SER A 70 9.61 -2.48 -10.39
C SER A 70 8.73 -3.69 -10.67
N ASP A 71 7.43 -3.51 -10.40
CA ASP A 71 6.31 -4.38 -10.75
C ASP A 71 6.13 -4.44 -12.27
N THR A 72 7.16 -4.91 -12.96
CA THR A 72 7.02 -5.48 -14.28
C THR A 72 6.33 -6.83 -14.08
N PRO A 73 5.28 -7.16 -14.85
CA PRO A 73 4.74 -8.50 -14.84
C PRO A 73 5.90 -9.44 -15.08
N ARG A 74 6.22 -10.27 -14.08
CA ARG A 74 7.38 -11.16 -14.10
C ARG A 74 7.32 -11.93 -15.41
N GLN A 75 8.19 -11.59 -16.37
CA GLN A 75 8.25 -12.34 -17.62
C GLN A 75 8.77 -13.72 -17.26
N TYR A 76 7.87 -14.69 -17.24
CA TYR A 76 8.21 -16.09 -17.05
C TYR A 76 9.03 -16.56 -18.24
N GLN A 77 10.35 -16.36 -18.18
CA GLN A 77 11.24 -17.13 -19.02
C GLN A 77 11.26 -18.54 -18.44
N ARG A 78 10.62 -19.47 -19.15
CA ARG A 78 10.70 -20.90 -18.84
C ARG A 78 12.18 -21.27 -18.87
N LYS A 79 12.80 -21.38 -17.69
CA LYS A 79 14.16 -21.90 -17.57
C LYS A 79 14.11 -23.30 -18.18
N GLN A 80 15.04 -23.58 -19.10
CA GLN A 80 15.24 -24.90 -19.68
C GLN A 80 15.17 -25.91 -18.54
N LYS A 81 14.34 -26.96 -18.71
CA LYS A 81 14.18 -28.02 -17.72
C LYS A 81 15.55 -28.69 -17.56
N TYR A 82 16.33 -28.27 -16.57
CA TYR A 82 17.39 -29.12 -16.07
C TYR A 82 16.70 -30.25 -15.33
N SER A 83 16.94 -31.49 -15.74
CA SER A 83 16.72 -32.62 -14.86
C SER A 83 17.55 -32.32 -13.61
N ILE A 84 16.88 -32.06 -12.49
CA ILE A 84 17.55 -32.14 -11.19
C ILE A 84 18.07 -33.58 -11.16
N GLN A 85 19.38 -33.75 -11.33
CA GLN A 85 20.01 -35.03 -11.07
C GLN A 85 19.95 -35.20 -9.56
N SER A 86 18.84 -35.75 -9.09
CA SER A 86 18.74 -36.27 -7.74
C SER A 86 19.54 -37.56 -7.69
N ASP A 87 20.30 -37.79 -6.64
CA ASP A 87 20.89 -39.11 -6.32
C ASP A 87 19.81 -40.18 -6.00
N MET A 88 18.52 -39.84 -6.20
CA MET A 88 17.39 -40.72 -5.96
C MET A 88 17.24 -41.69 -7.15
N PRO A 89 17.30 -43.02 -6.94
CA PRO A 89 17.12 -43.98 -8.01
C PRO A 89 15.71 -43.86 -8.63
N ASP A 90 15.60 -44.12 -9.94
CA ASP A 90 14.37 -43.94 -10.71
C ASP A 90 13.16 -44.66 -10.11
N GLU A 91 13.38 -45.80 -9.45
CA GLU A 91 12.34 -46.59 -8.76
C GLU A 91 11.69 -45.81 -7.60
N ALA A 92 12.49 -45.13 -6.78
CA ALA A 92 11.99 -44.32 -5.66
C ALA A 92 11.27 -43.05 -6.15
N MET A 93 11.74 -42.46 -7.26
CA MET A 93 11.05 -41.35 -7.92
C MET A 93 9.69 -41.78 -8.49
N GLN A 94 9.59 -42.98 -9.06
CA GLN A 94 8.32 -43.52 -9.56
C GLN A 94 7.33 -43.82 -8.43
N GLU A 95 7.78 -44.43 -7.34
CA GLU A 95 6.95 -44.69 -6.16
C GLU A 95 6.42 -43.39 -5.55
N LEU A 96 7.28 -42.37 -5.41
CA LEU A 96 6.89 -41.05 -4.92
C LEU A 96 5.81 -40.41 -5.81
N MET A 97 5.98 -40.47 -7.13
CA MET A 97 4.99 -39.94 -8.08
C MET A 97 3.66 -40.68 -8.00
N ALA A 98 3.68 -42.02 -7.91
CA ALA A 98 2.47 -42.82 -7.75
C ALA A 98 1.74 -42.47 -6.45
N ARG A 99 2.48 -42.29 -5.35
CA ARG A 99 1.90 -41.93 -4.05
C ARG A 99 1.29 -40.53 -4.06
N ILE A 100 1.94 -39.56 -4.69
CA ILE A 100 1.41 -38.20 -4.86
C ILE A 100 0.12 -38.23 -5.69
N GLN A 101 0.08 -39.04 -6.75
CA GLN A 101 -1.10 -39.18 -7.60
C GLN A 101 -2.29 -39.79 -6.84
N GLU A 102 -2.09 -40.85 -6.05
CA GLU A 102 -3.15 -41.42 -5.21
C GLU A 102 -3.74 -40.43 -4.21
N VAL A 103 -2.87 -39.63 -3.56
CA VAL A 103 -3.30 -38.59 -2.61
C VAL A 103 -4.14 -37.54 -3.33
N TRP A 104 -3.74 -37.16 -4.54
CA TRP A 104 -4.47 -36.20 -5.35
C TRP A 104 -5.84 -36.74 -5.81
N ASP A 105 -5.92 -38.00 -6.21
CA ASP A 105 -7.17 -38.65 -6.62
C ASP A 105 -8.15 -38.80 -5.45
N LYS A 106 -7.64 -39.14 -4.25
CA LYS A 106 -8.44 -39.16 -3.02
C LYS A 106 -8.97 -37.79 -2.64
N TYR A 107 -8.15 -36.75 -2.74
CA TYR A 107 -8.58 -35.39 -2.48
C TYR A 107 -9.66 -34.95 -3.47
N LYS A 108 -9.47 -35.22 -4.76
CA LYS A 108 -10.42 -34.86 -5.81
C LYS A 108 -11.77 -35.58 -5.67
N SER A 109 -11.75 -36.88 -5.41
CA SER A 109 -12.98 -37.66 -5.20
C SER A 109 -13.74 -37.31 -3.92
N ALA A 110 -13.09 -36.71 -2.92
CA ALA A 110 -13.73 -36.17 -1.74
C ALA A 110 -14.35 -34.77 -1.93
N GLN A 111 -13.93 -34.02 -2.96
CA GLN A 111 -14.48 -32.70 -3.31
C GLN A 111 -15.70 -32.81 -4.24
N ASP A 112 -15.81 -33.88 -5.02
CA ASP A 112 -16.93 -34.15 -5.94
C ASP A 112 -18.13 -34.89 -5.28
N LYS A 113 -18.21 -34.94 -3.94
CA LYS A 113 -19.29 -35.59 -3.17
C LYS A 113 -20.04 -34.62 -2.28
#